data_AF-A0A1F8LTK8-F1
#
_entry.id   AF-A0A1F8LTK8-F1
#
_cell.length_a   1.000
_cell.length_b   1.000
_cell.length_c   1.000
_cell.angle_alpha   90.00
_cell.angle_beta   90.00
_cell.angle_gamma   90.00
#
_symmetry.space_group_name_H-M   'P 1'
#
loop_
_entity.id
_entity.type
_entity.pdbx_description
1 polymer ?
#
loop_
_entity_poly.entity_id
_entity_poly.type
_entity_poly.pdbx_seq_one_letter_code
_entity_poly.pdbx_strand_id
1 'polypeptide(L)'
;MKKHTFSCIFLLILLISLTGNVQAIPQTTINPKALVFVNLVSPDDLTRFSLTQLPLYRLLDGGLLTGAGLKDQQTLKTAGLNFQVIDPDLQAGTYYLAETRPSRPAPDFTVYGRALLNTANGVLLHMDPSQADALAQAGVELSMITLTPKPLPAAQTQEALPEAVVPDPIIQMMID
;
A
#
# COMPACT_ATOMS: atom_id res chain seq x y z
N MET A 1 67.29 -1.15 27.68
CA MET A 1 66.14 -1.89 27.08
C MET A 1 64.86 -1.76 27.92
N LYS A 2 64.46 -0.55 28.39
CA LYS A 2 63.33 -0.37 29.33
C LYS A 2 62.23 0.60 28.84
N LYS A 3 62.47 1.28 27.70
CA LYS A 3 61.57 2.29 27.12
C LYS A 3 60.61 1.74 26.05
N HIS A 4 60.94 0.60 25.43
CA HIS A 4 60.10 0.00 24.38
C HIS A 4 58.92 -0.80 24.95
N THR A 5 59.06 -1.38 26.14
CA THR A 5 57.99 -2.15 26.79
C THR A 5 56.85 -1.25 27.27
N PHE A 6 57.17 -0.04 27.76
CA PHE A 6 56.15 0.94 28.17
C PHE A 6 55.30 1.44 27.01
N SER A 7 55.89 1.62 25.82
CA SER A 7 55.17 2.07 24.63
C SER A 7 54.16 1.01 24.15
N CYS A 8 54.55 -0.27 24.15
CA CYS A 8 53.63 -1.36 23.78
C CYS A 8 52.45 -1.50 24.76
N ILE A 9 52.68 -1.32 26.06
CA ILE A 9 51.61 -1.41 27.06
C ILE A 9 50.61 -0.26 26.90
N PHE A 10 51.10 0.96 26.63
CA PHE A 10 50.22 2.11 26.43
C PHE A 10 49.38 1.98 25.16
N LEU A 11 49.97 1.44 24.07
CA LEU A 11 49.26 1.18 22.83
C LEU A 11 48.17 0.11 23.00
N LEU A 12 48.44 -0.93 23.81
CA LEU A 12 47.48 -2.01 24.06
C LEU A 12 46.27 -1.52 24.87
N ILE A 13 46.48 -0.64 25.85
CA ILE A 13 45.40 -0.02 26.66
C ILE A 13 44.54 0.92 25.79
N LEU A 14 45.16 1.66 24.87
CA LEU A 14 44.44 2.51 23.93
C LEU A 14 43.55 1.70 22.96
N LEU A 15 44.04 0.54 22.49
CA LEU A 15 43.31 -0.34 21.58
C LEU A 15 42.07 -0.97 22.22
N ILE A 16 42.09 -1.29 23.50
CA ILE A 16 40.94 -1.91 24.20
C ILE A 16 39.84 -0.87 24.48
N SER A 17 40.22 0.40 24.65
CA SER A 17 39.29 1.51 24.93
C SER A 17 38.46 1.94 23.71
N LEU A 18 38.79 1.45 22.51
CA LEU A 18 38.11 1.78 21.26
C LEU A 18 37.02 0.77 20.87
N THR A 19 36.53 -0.02 21.81
CA THR A 19 35.33 -0.86 21.62
C THR A 19 34.11 -0.09 22.12
N GLY A 20 33.76 0.97 21.40
CA GLY A 20 32.46 1.62 21.60
C GLY A 20 31.36 0.59 21.38
N ASN A 21 30.53 0.35 22.40
CA ASN A 21 29.30 -0.40 22.26
C ASN A 21 28.40 0.35 21.28
N VAL A 22 28.52 0.07 19.99
CA VAL A 22 27.52 0.47 19.00
C VAL A 22 26.30 -0.41 19.27
N GLN A 23 25.46 0.03 20.20
CA GLN A 23 24.11 -0.48 20.29
C GLN A 23 23.42 -0.08 18.99
N ALA A 24 23.22 -1.07 18.11
CA ALA A 24 22.35 -0.92 16.97
C ALA A 24 20.98 -0.51 17.52
N ILE A 25 20.56 0.73 17.25
CA ILE A 25 19.18 1.15 17.46
C ILE A 25 18.34 0.15 16.67
N PRO A 26 17.48 -0.67 17.30
CA PRO A 26 16.58 -1.52 16.56
C PRO A 26 15.68 -0.59 15.74
N GLN A 27 15.93 -0.53 14.43
CA GLN A 27 15.08 0.18 13.50
C GLN A 27 13.67 -0.38 13.68
N THR A 28 12.77 0.47 14.14
CA THR A 28 11.36 0.17 14.28
C THR A 28 10.83 -0.35 12.95
N THR A 29 10.47 -1.62 12.96
CA THR A 29 9.66 -2.39 12.00
C THR A 29 8.41 -1.54 11.65
N ILE A 30 7.93 -1.32 10.43
CA ILE A 30 7.74 -2.15 9.23
C ILE A 30 7.79 -1.15 8.05
N ASN A 31 8.79 -1.26 7.18
CA ASN A 31 8.68 -0.62 5.86
C ASN A 31 8.22 -1.73 4.91
N PRO A 32 6.97 -1.71 4.39
CA PRO A 32 6.58 -2.63 3.35
C PRO A 32 7.58 -2.46 2.21
N LYS A 33 8.21 -3.55 1.78
CA LYS A 33 9.28 -3.46 0.78
C LYS A 33 8.73 -3.34 -0.62
N ALA A 34 7.59 -3.97 -0.88
CA ALA A 34 7.01 -4.00 -2.21
C ALA A 34 5.55 -3.52 -2.21
N LEU A 35 5.17 -2.84 -3.28
CA LEU A 35 3.78 -2.64 -3.65
C LEU A 35 3.26 -3.90 -4.33
N VAL A 36 2.18 -4.45 -3.79
CA VAL A 36 1.58 -5.71 -4.22
C VAL A 36 0.12 -5.48 -4.57
N PHE A 37 -0.30 -6.04 -5.70
CA PHE A 37 -1.71 -6.13 -6.06
C PHE A 37 -2.23 -7.52 -5.75
N VAL A 38 -3.28 -7.57 -4.94
CA VAL A 38 -3.99 -8.79 -4.59
C VAL A 38 -5.24 -8.86 -5.45
N ASN A 39 -5.35 -9.94 -6.23
CA ASN A 39 -6.52 -10.19 -7.06
C ASN A 39 -7.66 -10.68 -6.15
N LEU A 40 -8.82 -10.02 -6.25
CA LEU A 40 -10.04 -10.39 -5.54
C LEU A 40 -10.99 -11.04 -6.56
N VAL A 41 -10.90 -12.36 -6.70
CA VAL A 41 -11.70 -13.15 -7.66
C VAL A 41 -12.95 -13.71 -6.99
N SER A 42 -12.85 -14.09 -5.72
CA SER A 42 -13.93 -14.64 -4.91
C SER A 42 -14.47 -13.59 -3.94
N PRO A 43 -15.78 -13.58 -3.63
CA PRO A 43 -16.36 -12.75 -2.57
C PRO A 43 -15.65 -12.90 -1.22
N ASP A 44 -15.11 -14.09 -0.92
CA ASP A 44 -14.42 -14.39 0.34
C ASP A 44 -12.97 -13.91 0.37
N ASP A 45 -12.40 -13.45 -0.74
CA ASP A 45 -11.01 -12.99 -0.81
C ASP A 45 -10.78 -11.77 0.09
N LEU A 46 -11.76 -10.86 0.18
CA LEU A 46 -11.66 -9.69 1.05
C LEU A 46 -11.63 -10.09 2.53
N THR A 47 -12.46 -11.08 2.91
CA THR A 47 -12.47 -11.66 4.26
C THR A 47 -11.13 -12.31 4.57
N ARG A 48 -10.59 -13.13 3.65
CA ARG A 48 -9.28 -13.76 3.81
C ARG A 48 -8.14 -12.75 3.87
N PHE A 49 -8.23 -11.66 3.10
CA PHE A 49 -7.28 -10.55 3.18
C PHE A 49 -7.33 -9.87 4.55
N SER A 50 -8.52 -9.65 5.12
CA SER A 50 -8.64 -9.03 6.44
C SER A 50 -7.92 -9.80 7.55
N LEU A 51 -7.89 -11.14 7.46
CA LEU A 51 -7.16 -12.01 8.39
C LEU A 51 -5.64 -11.85 8.31
N THR A 52 -5.11 -11.33 7.20
CA THR A 52 -3.66 -11.10 7.04
C THR A 52 -3.17 -9.88 7.81
N GLN A 53 -4.07 -8.99 8.24
CA GLN A 53 -3.76 -7.72 8.90
C GLN A 53 -2.84 -6.79 8.09
N LEU A 54 -2.75 -7.00 6.77
CA LEU A 54 -1.93 -6.17 5.89
C LEU A 54 -2.62 -4.84 5.58
N PRO A 55 -1.83 -3.76 5.35
CA PRO A 55 -2.37 -2.45 5.10
C PRO A 55 -3.02 -2.36 3.72
N LEU A 56 -4.31 -2.03 3.66
CA LEU A 56 -4.97 -1.66 2.42
C LEU A 56 -4.61 -0.22 2.02
N TYR A 57 -4.09 0.03 0.83
CA TYR A 57 -3.84 1.38 0.32
C TYR A 57 -4.95 1.89 -0.59
N ARG A 58 -5.43 1.03 -1.50
CA ARG A 58 -6.52 1.38 -2.41
C ARG A 58 -7.19 0.12 -2.96
N LEU A 59 -8.50 0.19 -3.13
CA LEU A 59 -9.26 -0.77 -3.92
C LEU A 59 -9.23 -0.35 -5.40
N LEU A 60 -8.99 -1.32 -6.26
CA LEU A 60 -9.05 -1.18 -7.70
C LEU A 60 -10.10 -2.15 -8.24
N ASP A 61 -10.45 -1.99 -9.51
CA ASP A 61 -11.29 -2.99 -10.16
C ASP A 61 -10.58 -4.36 -10.18
N GLY A 62 -11.28 -5.40 -9.72
CA GLY A 62 -10.75 -6.76 -9.59
C GLY A 62 -9.71 -6.99 -8.49
N GLY A 63 -9.38 -6.01 -7.64
CA GLY A 63 -8.36 -6.23 -6.62
C GLY A 63 -8.09 -5.10 -5.64
N LEU A 64 -7.00 -5.24 -4.88
CA LEU A 64 -6.53 -4.23 -3.93
C LEU A 64 -5.02 -4.05 -3.97
N LEU A 65 -4.56 -2.86 -3.59
CA LEU A 65 -3.16 -2.53 -3.39
C LEU A 65 -2.81 -2.62 -1.91
N THR A 66 -1.73 -3.32 -1.60
CA THR A 66 -1.16 -3.47 -0.25
C THR A 66 0.35 -3.35 -0.29
N GLY A 67 0.94 -2.95 0.83
CA GLY A 67 2.36 -3.11 1.07
C GLY A 67 2.63 -4.51 1.60
N ALA A 68 3.61 -5.23 1.05
CA ALA A 68 3.95 -6.57 1.53
C ALA A 68 5.43 -6.93 1.31
N GLY A 69 6.15 -7.21 2.40
CA GLY A 69 7.48 -7.81 2.36
C GLY A 69 7.44 -9.33 2.09
N LEU A 70 8.59 -10.00 2.08
CA LEU A 70 8.66 -11.45 1.81
C LEU A 70 7.82 -12.30 2.78
N LYS A 71 7.82 -11.95 4.07
CA LYS A 71 7.00 -12.64 5.08
C LYS A 71 5.50 -12.43 4.82
N ASP A 72 5.11 -11.21 4.50
CA ASP A 72 3.72 -10.82 4.23
C ASP A 72 3.20 -11.47 2.95
N GLN A 73 4.05 -11.57 1.92
CA GLN A 73 3.77 -12.33 0.70
C GLN A 73 3.52 -13.80 1.02
N GLN A 74 4.26 -14.40 1.96
CA GLN A 74 3.98 -15.77 2.40
C GLN A 74 2.65 -15.85 3.18
N THR A 75 2.30 -14.85 3.97
CA THR A 75 0.98 -14.74 4.63
C THR A 75 -0.14 -14.69 3.58
N LEU A 76 -0.01 -13.90 2.52
CA LEU A 76 -0.97 -13.85 1.41
C LEU A 76 -1.12 -15.21 0.73
N LYS A 77 -0.01 -15.92 0.45
CA LYS A 77 -0.06 -17.28 -0.11
C LYS A 77 -0.79 -18.26 0.80
N THR A 78 -0.50 -18.20 2.10
CA THR A 78 -1.11 -19.09 3.10
C THR A 78 -2.60 -18.82 3.27
N ALA A 79 -3.02 -17.57 3.10
CA ALA A 79 -4.43 -17.18 3.04
C ALA A 79 -5.12 -17.60 1.72
N GLY A 80 -4.40 -18.23 0.78
CA GLY A 80 -4.94 -18.64 -0.51
C GLY A 80 -5.26 -17.47 -1.44
N LEU A 81 -4.60 -16.33 -1.26
CA LEU A 81 -4.78 -15.13 -2.07
C LEU A 81 -3.77 -15.10 -3.21
N ASN A 82 -4.25 -14.79 -4.41
CA ASN A 82 -3.41 -14.57 -5.58
C ASN A 82 -2.93 -13.14 -5.60
N PHE A 83 -1.63 -12.93 -5.77
CA PHE A 83 -1.06 -11.59 -5.82
C PHE A 83 0.07 -11.47 -6.83
N GLN A 84 0.31 -10.24 -7.26
CA GLN A 84 1.40 -9.83 -8.12
C GLN A 84 2.22 -8.76 -7.43
N VAL A 85 3.54 -8.93 -7.39
CA VAL A 85 4.45 -7.86 -6.99
C VAL A 85 4.54 -6.87 -8.14
N ILE A 86 4.10 -5.65 -7.91
CA ILE A 86 4.04 -4.60 -8.91
C ILE A 86 5.26 -3.70 -8.85
N ASP A 87 5.62 -3.28 -7.63
CA ASP A 87 6.82 -2.49 -7.39
C ASP A 87 7.64 -3.20 -6.31
N PRO A 88 8.81 -3.79 -6.63
CA PRO A 88 9.57 -4.59 -5.67
C PRO A 88 10.22 -3.75 -4.57
N ASP A 89 10.35 -2.44 -4.80
CA ASP A 89 10.92 -1.47 -3.88
C ASP A 89 10.00 -0.26 -3.85
N LEU A 90 9.38 0.00 -2.70
CA LEU A 90 8.56 1.20 -2.49
C LEU A 90 9.47 2.44 -2.51
N GLN A 91 9.76 2.89 -3.73
CA GLN A 91 10.69 3.98 -4.00
C GLN A 91 10.08 5.36 -3.72
N ALA A 92 10.98 6.35 -3.63
CA ALA A 92 10.59 7.75 -3.64
C ALA A 92 9.95 8.11 -5.00
N GLY A 93 8.77 8.72 -4.94
CA GLY A 93 7.97 9.11 -6.09
C GLY A 93 6.48 9.04 -5.75
N THR A 94 5.61 9.32 -6.71
CA THR A 94 4.16 9.31 -6.48
C THR A 94 3.49 8.32 -7.41
N TYR A 95 2.59 7.53 -6.83
CA TYR A 95 1.80 6.55 -7.55
C TYR A 95 0.53 7.23 -8.03
N TYR A 96 0.19 7.04 -9.31
CA TYR A 96 -1.02 7.59 -9.91
C TYR A 96 -1.76 6.49 -10.65
N LEU A 97 -3.07 6.47 -10.51
CA LEU A 97 -3.95 5.77 -11.44
C LEU A 97 -4.29 6.75 -12.56
N ALA A 98 -3.87 6.42 -13.77
CA ALA A 98 -4.11 7.18 -14.99
C ALA A 98 -5.24 6.53 -15.78
N GLU A 99 -6.43 7.11 -15.72
CA GLU A 99 -7.62 6.60 -16.38
C GLU A 99 -7.82 7.26 -17.73
N THR A 100 -8.04 6.44 -18.75
CA THR A 100 -8.30 6.92 -20.12
C THR A 100 -9.79 6.90 -20.40
N ARG A 101 -10.30 8.01 -20.92
CA ARG A 101 -11.67 8.04 -21.41
C ARG A 101 -11.79 7.15 -22.66
N PRO A 102 -12.84 6.32 -22.78
CA PRO A 102 -13.04 5.46 -23.95
C PRO A 102 -13.05 6.19 -25.30
N SER A 103 -13.39 7.49 -25.29
CA SER A 103 -13.52 8.32 -26.49
C SER A 103 -12.19 8.92 -26.99
N ARG A 104 -11.04 8.66 -26.35
CA ARG A 104 -9.73 9.20 -26.74
C ARG A 104 -8.68 8.08 -26.77
N PRO A 105 -7.78 8.03 -27.76
CA PRO A 105 -6.66 7.10 -27.72
C PRO A 105 -5.81 7.33 -26.46
N ALA A 106 -5.43 6.23 -25.80
CA ALA A 106 -4.52 6.28 -24.67
C ALA A 106 -3.15 6.83 -25.11
N PRO A 107 -2.57 7.80 -24.38
CA PRO A 107 -1.21 8.24 -24.66
C PRO A 107 -0.22 7.12 -24.30
N ASP A 108 1.02 7.25 -24.79
CA ASP A 108 2.10 6.39 -24.32
C ASP A 108 2.50 6.80 -22.89
N PHE A 109 2.03 6.04 -21.91
CA PHE A 109 2.29 6.30 -20.50
C PHE A 109 3.77 6.17 -20.11
N THR A 110 4.57 5.43 -20.89
CA THR A 110 5.99 5.23 -20.60
C THR A 110 6.83 6.49 -20.76
N VAL A 111 6.29 7.48 -21.49
CA VAL A 111 6.89 8.81 -21.65
C VAL A 111 6.84 9.63 -20.36
N TYR A 112 5.83 9.41 -19.52
CA TYR A 112 5.56 10.19 -18.32
C TYR A 112 6.08 9.53 -17.04
N GLY A 113 6.27 8.21 -17.07
CA GLY A 113 6.77 7.45 -15.93
C GLY A 113 6.81 5.95 -16.19
N ARG A 114 6.92 5.18 -15.11
CA ARG A 114 6.96 3.72 -15.19
C ARG A 114 5.55 3.16 -15.04
N ALA A 115 5.06 2.51 -16.10
CA ALA A 115 3.85 1.69 -16.03
C ALA A 115 4.07 0.48 -15.13
N LEU A 116 3.17 0.31 -14.17
CA LEU A 116 3.26 -0.67 -13.10
C LEU A 116 2.21 -1.78 -13.23
N LEU A 117 0.97 -1.41 -13.55
CA LEU A 117 -0.14 -2.34 -13.72
C LEU A 117 -1.15 -1.76 -14.71
N ASN A 118 -1.61 -2.57 -15.66
CA ASN A 118 -2.74 -2.22 -16.50
C ASN A 118 -4.03 -2.66 -15.79
N THR A 119 -5.00 -1.74 -15.67
CA THR A 119 -6.33 -2.02 -15.13
C THR A 119 -7.35 -2.00 -16.26
N ALA A 120 -8.62 -2.28 -15.96
CA ALA A 120 -9.69 -2.25 -16.96
C ALA A 120 -9.85 -0.87 -17.62
N ASN A 121 -9.64 0.21 -16.86
CA ASN A 121 -9.94 1.58 -17.28
C ASN A 121 -8.71 2.49 -17.38
N GLY A 122 -7.51 1.96 -17.15
CA GLY A 122 -6.32 2.78 -17.08
C GLY A 122 -5.04 2.04 -16.73
N VAL A 123 -4.05 2.80 -16.27
CA VAL A 123 -2.72 2.30 -15.93
C VAL A 123 -2.29 2.86 -14.59
N LEU A 124 -1.84 2.00 -13.69
CA LEU A 124 -1.12 2.42 -12.49
C LEU A 124 0.30 2.80 -12.89
N LEU A 125 0.72 4.00 -12.52
CA LEU A 125 1.99 4.61 -12.87
C LEU A 125 2.76 5.00 -11.62
N HIS A 126 4.06 4.82 -11.67
CA HIS A 126 4.99 5.51 -10.79
C HIS A 126 5.66 6.64 -11.58
N MET A 127 5.37 7.89 -11.23
CA MET A 127 5.89 9.05 -11.94
C MET A 127 6.28 10.19 -10.99
N ASP A 128 7.13 11.08 -11.50
CA ASP A 128 7.43 12.34 -10.84
C ASP A 128 6.19 13.26 -10.90
N PRO A 129 5.80 13.92 -9.79
CA PRO A 129 4.65 14.83 -9.77
C PRO A 129 4.69 15.93 -10.82
N SER A 130 5.87 16.36 -11.27
CA SER A 130 6.02 17.38 -12.33
C SER A 130 5.46 16.94 -13.68
N GLN A 131 5.28 15.64 -13.92
CA GLN A 131 4.68 15.11 -15.15
C GLN A 131 3.15 15.05 -15.10
N ALA A 132 2.53 15.27 -13.94
CA ALA A 132 1.09 15.14 -13.78
C ALA A 132 0.31 16.11 -14.68
N ASP A 133 0.73 17.37 -14.75
CA ASP A 133 0.05 18.37 -15.59
C ASP A 133 0.16 18.04 -17.08
N ALA A 134 1.33 17.56 -17.53
CA ALA A 134 1.54 17.18 -18.92
C ALA A 134 0.67 15.97 -19.32
N LEU A 135 0.55 14.98 -18.45
CA LEU A 135 -0.29 13.81 -18.68
C LEU A 135 -1.80 14.16 -18.60
N ALA A 136 -2.19 15.05 -17.70
CA ALA A 136 -3.55 15.59 -17.66
C ALA A 136 -3.91 16.37 -18.94
N GLN A 137 -2.98 17.16 -19.49
CA GLN A 137 -3.15 17.85 -20.79
C GLN A 137 -3.26 16.86 -21.97
N ALA A 138 -2.64 15.69 -21.86
CA ALA A 138 -2.84 14.59 -22.81
C ALA A 138 -4.25 13.97 -22.72
N GLY A 139 -5.10 14.43 -21.79
CA GLY A 139 -6.50 14.05 -21.65
C GLY A 139 -6.72 12.80 -20.79
N VAL A 140 -5.78 12.51 -19.90
CA VAL A 140 -5.86 11.43 -18.91
C VAL A 140 -6.37 11.97 -17.59
N GLU A 141 -7.27 11.24 -16.94
CA GLU A 141 -7.71 11.56 -15.59
C GLU A 141 -6.75 10.94 -14.59
N LEU A 142 -6.15 11.78 -13.75
CA LEU A 142 -5.14 11.34 -12.78
C LEU A 142 -5.71 11.29 -11.37
N SER A 143 -5.58 10.12 -10.76
CA SER A 143 -5.91 9.87 -9.37
C SER A 143 -4.65 9.51 -8.60
N MET A 144 -4.21 10.36 -7.67
CA MET A 144 -3.08 10.02 -6.80
C MET A 144 -3.41 8.83 -5.88
N ILE A 145 -2.48 7.90 -5.74
CA ILE A 145 -2.55 6.77 -4.81
C ILE A 145 -1.72 7.10 -3.57
N THR A 146 -2.41 7.27 -2.44
CA THR A 146 -1.75 7.43 -1.14
C THR A 146 -1.41 6.07 -0.55
N LEU A 147 -0.17 5.91 -0.08
CA LEU A 147 0.30 4.70 0.61
C LEU A 147 -0.02 4.75 2.11
N THR A 148 -1.12 5.42 2.46
CA THR A 148 -1.65 5.49 3.81
C THR A 148 -2.65 4.36 3.98
N PRO A 149 -2.53 3.51 5.02
CA PRO A 149 -3.49 2.46 5.28
C PRO A 149 -4.92 3.03 5.41
N LYS A 150 -5.87 2.39 4.72
CA LYS A 150 -7.29 2.69 4.74
C LYS A 150 -8.05 1.54 5.39
N PRO A 151 -9.19 1.81 6.05
CA PRO A 151 -10.04 0.74 6.56
C PRO A 151 -10.53 -0.11 5.39
N LEU A 152 -10.62 -1.42 5.62
CA LEU A 152 -11.33 -2.31 4.70
C LEU A 152 -12.81 -1.89 4.66
N PRO A 153 -13.46 -1.96 3.48
CA PRO A 153 -14.91 -1.82 3.42
C PRO A 153 -15.53 -2.82 4.39
N ALA A 154 -16.49 -2.36 5.19
CA ALA A 154 -17.31 -3.29 5.94
C ALA A 154 -17.93 -4.27 4.93
N ALA A 155 -17.85 -5.57 5.20
CA ALA A 155 -18.77 -6.50 4.56
C ALA A 155 -20.17 -5.91 4.78
N GLN A 156 -20.96 -5.80 3.71
CA GLN A 156 -22.35 -5.39 3.84
C GLN A 156 -23.03 -6.46 4.69
N THR A 157 -22.99 -6.29 6.01
CA THR A 157 -23.90 -6.95 6.92
C THR A 157 -25.25 -6.47 6.44
N GLN A 158 -25.97 -7.34 5.75
CA GLN A 158 -27.31 -7.10 5.26
C GLN A 158 -28.05 -6.36 6.36
N GLU A 159 -28.32 -5.06 6.14
CA GLU A 159 -28.91 -4.21 7.15
C GLU A 159 -30.13 -4.96 7.66
N ALA A 160 -30.15 -5.22 8.98
CA ALA A 160 -31.38 -5.65 9.62
C ALA A 160 -32.40 -4.56 9.28
N LEU A 161 -33.33 -4.88 8.38
CA LEU A 161 -34.40 -3.97 8.00
C LEU A 161 -34.95 -3.38 9.30
N PRO A 162 -35.04 -2.04 9.43
CA PRO A 162 -35.60 -1.46 10.65
C PRO A 162 -36.96 -2.10 10.88
N GLU A 163 -37.15 -2.61 12.10
CA GLU A 163 -38.40 -3.24 12.50
C GLU A 163 -39.54 -2.29 12.14
N ALA A 164 -40.54 -2.78 11.39
CA ALA A 164 -41.60 -1.94 10.86
C ALA A 164 -42.30 -1.22 12.03
N VAL A 165 -42.06 0.09 12.13
CA VAL A 165 -42.68 0.93 13.15
C VAL A 165 -44.16 1.03 12.79
N VAL A 166 -45.02 0.39 13.58
CA VAL A 166 -46.47 0.54 13.45
C VAL A 166 -46.80 1.99 13.83
N PRO A 167 -47.35 2.79 12.90
CA PRO A 167 -47.71 4.17 13.20
C PRO A 167 -48.80 4.21 14.28
N ASP A 168 -48.72 5.22 15.15
CA ASP A 168 -49.72 5.43 16.20
C ASP A 168 -51.10 5.66 15.53
N PRO A 169 -52.13 4.87 15.89
CA PRO A 169 -53.45 4.99 15.29
C PRO A 169 -54.08 6.38 15.48
N ILE A 170 -53.69 7.13 16.52
CA ILE A 170 -54.16 8.51 16.73
C ILE A 170 -53.57 9.46 15.68
N ILE A 171 -52.29 9.31 15.34
CA ILE A 171 -51.64 10.12 14.31
C ILE A 171 -52.22 9.77 12.93
N GLN A 172 -52.51 8.50 12.67
CA GLN A 172 -53.11 8.05 11.41
C GLN A 172 -54.50 8.66 11.19
N MET A 173 -55.31 8.81 12.25
CA MET A 173 -56.63 9.43 12.18
C MET A 173 -56.61 10.95 11.99
N MET A 174 -55.45 11.62 12.10
CA MET A 174 -55.32 13.06 11.87
C MET A 174 -54.88 13.42 10.44
N ILE A 175 -54.43 12.44 9.66
CA ILE A 175 -53.90 12.62 8.31
C ILE A 175 -54.96 12.33 7.23
N ASP A 176 -56.00 11.56 7.57
CA ASP A 176 -57.23 11.39 6.76
C ASP A 176 -58.26 12.48 7.07
#